data_AF-A0A6J5VYP1-F1
#
_entry.id   AF-A0A6J5VYP1-F1
#
_cell.length_a   1.000
_cell.length_b   1.000
_cell.length_c   1.000
_cell.angle_alpha   90.00
_cell.angle_beta   90.00
_cell.angle_gamma   90.00
#
_symmetry.space_group_name_H-M   'P 1'
#
loop_
_entity.id
_entity.type
_entity.pdbx_description
1 polymer ?
#
loop_
_entity_poly.entity_id
_entity_poly.type
_entity_poly.pdbx_seq_one_letter_code
_entity_poly.pdbx_strand_id
1 'polypeptide(L)'
;MSRVVLSLICRKKEEKIAKKTLHSFSHRSQPTSPSRLTRAQPVKKAKNLALLRSITHKQWGRVIIFASLTTAEKTDSRALLISDLTSGKRHSEEYCAMYDICGERSDGKVLNCPYGSPSVKPDELFSAKIQSLCPTISGNVCCTELQFETLRAQVQQAIPFLVGCPACLRNFLNLFCELSCSPSQSQFINVTSVSEVNGNMTVDAIDFYIADTFGEGLYNSCKDVKFGTMNTRAIEFIGAGAKNFEEWFDFIGEKAALGFPGSPYAIDFKLTVPESSRMELMNVSVYSCADTSLGCSCGDCPSSQECSNPEPPQQKKEPCSIRILSFEVKCIDFSVAILYILLISAFFGWGSFHRTSERRRVESSKEPLLNVIHDDGIGSVNLQKDESVVTKWNGSLPTLD
;
A
#
# COMPACT_ATOMS: atom_id res chain seq x y z
N MET A 1 45.22 10.67 -12.39
CA MET A 1 45.93 9.75 -11.47
C MET A 1 45.17 9.52 -10.15
N SER A 2 43.83 9.29 -10.15
CA SER A 2 43.05 9.31 -8.89
C SER A 2 41.92 8.27 -8.72
N ARG A 3 41.69 7.34 -9.66
CA ARG A 3 40.73 6.23 -9.47
C ARG A 3 41.41 4.87 -9.27
N VAL A 4 42.55 4.64 -9.93
CA VAL A 4 43.32 3.39 -9.80
C VAL A 4 43.98 3.27 -8.42
N VAL A 5 44.46 4.39 -7.85
CA VAL A 5 45.10 4.42 -6.53
C VAL A 5 44.09 4.09 -5.42
N LEU A 6 42.85 4.58 -5.53
CA LEU A 6 41.80 4.32 -4.54
C LEU A 6 41.33 2.85 -4.57
N SER A 7 41.23 2.26 -5.77
CA SER A 7 40.92 0.84 -5.95
C SER A 7 42.03 -0.07 -5.38
N LEU A 8 43.30 0.30 -5.57
CA LEU A 8 44.44 -0.42 -5.01
C LEU A 8 44.50 -0.31 -3.47
N ILE A 9 44.14 0.84 -2.89
CA ILE A 9 44.08 1.01 -1.43
C ILE A 9 42.94 0.18 -0.82
N CYS A 10 41.78 0.08 -1.50
CA CYS A 10 40.67 -0.77 -1.05
C CYS A 10 41.02 -2.27 -1.10
N ARG A 11 41.62 -2.75 -2.20
CA ARG A 11 42.07 -4.16 -2.29
C ARG A 11 43.12 -4.52 -1.25
N LYS A 12 44.05 -3.61 -0.96
CA LYS A 12 45.13 -3.85 0.02
C LYS A 12 44.61 -3.84 1.48
N LYS A 13 43.46 -3.21 1.73
CA LYS A 13 42.78 -3.22 3.04
C LYS A 13 42.03 -4.54 3.28
N GLU A 14 41.44 -5.14 2.24
CA GLU A 14 40.78 -6.45 2.35
C GLU A 14 41.76 -7.61 2.57
N GLU A 15 42.95 -7.58 1.95
CA GLU A 15 43.96 -8.63 2.15
C GLU A 15 44.53 -8.64 3.58
N LYS A 16 44.60 -7.46 4.23
CA LYS A 16 45.04 -7.32 5.64
C LYS A 16 44.00 -7.82 6.64
N ILE A 17 42.71 -7.79 6.29
CA ILE A 17 41.62 -8.29 7.15
C ILE A 17 41.51 -9.82 7.01
N ALA A 18 41.66 -10.37 5.79
CA ALA A 18 41.66 -11.81 5.56
C ALA A 18 42.83 -12.55 6.25
N LYS A 19 44.03 -11.94 6.31
CA LYS A 19 45.18 -12.51 7.04
C LYS A 19 45.04 -12.47 8.57
N LYS A 20 44.19 -11.60 9.12
CA LYS A 20 43.97 -11.50 10.58
C LYS A 20 42.96 -12.54 11.08
N THR A 21 42.05 -13.01 10.21
CA THR A 21 41.05 -14.03 10.53
C THR A 21 41.59 -15.47 10.45
N LEU A 22 42.69 -15.69 9.71
CA LEU A 22 43.31 -17.02 9.54
C LEU A 22 44.27 -17.45 10.67
N HIS A 23 44.60 -16.57 11.63
CA HIS A 23 45.49 -16.90 12.75
C HIS A 23 44.76 -17.35 14.03
N SER A 24 43.42 -17.32 14.06
CA SER A 24 42.64 -17.69 15.26
C SER A 24 41.96 -19.08 15.18
N PHE A 25 42.09 -19.79 14.06
CA PHE A 25 41.53 -21.13 13.85
C PHE A 25 42.64 -22.15 13.59
N SER A 26 43.53 -22.31 14.56
CA SER A 26 44.43 -23.47 14.62
C SER A 26 44.48 -23.96 16.06
N HIS A 27 43.52 -24.80 16.43
CA HIS A 27 43.64 -25.91 17.38
C HIS A 27 42.25 -26.54 17.55
N ARG A 28 41.89 -27.51 16.70
CA ARG A 28 41.70 -28.92 17.09
C ARG A 28 41.15 -29.73 15.92
N SER A 29 41.87 -30.78 15.60
CA SER A 29 41.71 -31.79 14.56
C SER A 29 40.44 -32.65 14.67
N GLN A 30 39.64 -32.69 13.59
CA GLN A 30 39.36 -33.82 12.66
C GLN A 30 39.72 -35.29 13.09
N PRO A 31 39.22 -36.35 12.41
CA PRO A 31 37.82 -36.78 12.15
C PRO A 31 37.67 -38.34 12.24
N THR A 32 36.47 -38.90 11.99
CA THR A 32 36.19 -40.02 11.02
C THR A 32 34.78 -40.61 11.23
N SER A 33 33.97 -40.55 10.17
CA SER A 33 32.80 -41.42 9.86
C SER A 33 33.27 -42.64 9.00
N PRO A 34 32.45 -43.57 8.43
CA PRO A 34 30.96 -43.65 8.32
C PRO A 34 30.34 -45.09 8.36
N SER A 35 29.04 -45.21 7.99
CA SER A 35 28.25 -46.39 7.49
C SER A 35 27.23 -46.97 8.51
N ARG A 36 25.89 -47.00 8.35
CA ARG A 36 24.86 -47.31 7.31
C ARG A 36 24.34 -48.78 7.35
N LEU A 37 23.02 -48.92 7.62
CA LEU A 37 22.05 -50.06 7.44
C LEU A 37 22.37 -51.40 8.16
N THR A 38 21.46 -52.13 8.81
CA THR A 38 20.28 -52.84 8.26
C THR A 38 19.36 -53.42 9.37
N ARG A 39 18.18 -53.89 8.96
CA ARG A 39 16.95 -54.31 9.68
C ARG A 39 16.94 -55.80 10.16
N ALA A 40 16.08 -56.09 11.17
CA ALA A 40 15.31 -57.33 11.47
C ALA A 40 15.70 -58.24 12.68
N GLN A 41 14.87 -58.17 13.76
CA GLN A 41 14.13 -59.20 14.57
C GLN A 41 14.58 -60.69 14.66
N PRO A 42 13.95 -61.55 15.53
CA PRO A 42 13.45 -61.42 16.94
C PRO A 42 13.66 -62.72 17.81
N VAL A 43 13.46 -62.72 19.15
CA VAL A 43 12.87 -63.86 19.94
C VAL A 43 12.21 -63.37 21.26
N LYS A 44 11.10 -64.04 21.63
CA LYS A 44 10.01 -63.75 22.60
C LYS A 44 10.20 -64.33 24.03
N LYS A 45 9.53 -63.73 25.03
CA LYS A 45 8.48 -64.33 25.93
C LYS A 45 8.07 -63.31 27.02
N ALA A 46 6.85 -62.77 27.01
CA ALA A 46 5.59 -63.22 27.67
C ALA A 46 5.56 -62.94 29.20
N LYS A 47 4.50 -62.45 29.86
CA LYS A 47 3.14 -61.95 29.55
C LYS A 47 2.63 -61.24 30.84
N ASN A 48 1.73 -60.26 30.65
CA ASN A 48 0.94 -59.47 31.61
C ASN A 48 0.18 -60.30 32.68
N LEU A 49 -0.38 -59.76 33.78
CA LEU A 49 -1.52 -58.82 33.80
C LEU A 49 -1.98 -58.43 35.25
N ALA A 50 -2.37 -57.15 35.42
CA ALA A 50 -3.48 -56.58 36.25
C ALA A 50 -3.57 -56.82 37.78
N LEU A 51 -4.22 -55.99 38.62
CA LEU A 51 -4.74 -54.59 38.65
C LEU A 51 -5.45 -54.46 40.03
N LEU A 52 -5.68 -53.21 40.52
CA LEU A 52 -6.69 -52.76 41.53
C LEU A 52 -6.33 -52.96 43.02
N ARG A 53 -6.70 -52.11 44.00
CA ARG A 53 -7.15 -50.70 44.16
C ARG A 53 -7.37 -50.54 45.69
N SER A 54 -7.24 -49.30 46.20
CA SER A 54 -8.04 -48.68 47.29
C SER A 54 -7.54 -48.59 48.77
N ILE A 55 -7.24 -47.35 49.19
CA ILE A 55 -7.76 -46.52 50.32
C ILE A 55 -7.74 -47.09 51.77
N THR A 56 -7.10 -46.39 52.73
CA THR A 56 -7.72 -45.65 53.89
C THR A 56 -6.72 -45.25 54.99
N HIS A 57 -6.87 -43.99 55.49
CA HIS A 57 -6.77 -43.49 56.89
C HIS A 57 -5.48 -43.71 57.72
N LYS A 58 -5.05 -42.89 58.69
CA LYS A 58 -5.34 -41.54 59.21
C LYS A 58 -4.39 -41.40 60.42
N GLN A 59 -3.90 -40.17 60.66
CA GLN A 59 -3.51 -39.64 61.98
C GLN A 59 -2.19 -40.09 62.62
N TRP A 60 -1.36 -39.08 62.94
CA TRP A 60 -0.46 -38.85 64.09
C TRP A 60 0.33 -37.59 63.68
N GLY A 61 0.61 -36.55 64.44
CA GLY A 61 0.62 -36.24 65.86
C GLY A 61 1.56 -35.03 65.96
N ARG A 62 1.17 -33.97 66.66
CA ARG A 62 1.89 -32.69 66.76
C ARG A 62 3.25 -32.88 67.43
N VAL A 63 4.31 -32.28 66.87
CA VAL A 63 5.47 -31.84 67.66
C VAL A 63 5.85 -30.44 67.16
N ILE A 64 5.71 -29.47 68.07
CA ILE A 64 6.20 -28.10 67.93
C ILE A 64 7.66 -28.11 68.40
N ILE A 65 8.59 -27.67 67.54
CA ILE A 65 9.92 -27.24 67.95
C ILE A 65 10.13 -25.84 67.37
N PHE A 66 10.28 -24.87 68.27
CA PHE A 66 10.73 -23.52 67.97
C PHE A 66 12.20 -23.57 67.52
N ALA A 67 12.47 -23.06 66.32
CA ALA A 67 13.81 -22.61 65.94
C ALA A 67 13.65 -21.29 65.18
N SER A 68 13.94 -20.19 65.88
CA SER A 68 14.17 -18.89 65.27
C SER A 68 15.45 -18.97 64.44
N LEU A 69 15.34 -18.95 63.12
CA LEU A 69 16.41 -18.52 62.24
C LEU A 69 15.95 -17.29 61.48
N THR A 70 16.62 -16.18 61.76
CA THR A 70 16.64 -14.97 60.95
C THR A 70 17.22 -15.30 59.58
N THR A 71 16.36 -15.53 58.59
CA THR A 71 16.76 -15.44 57.19
C THR A 71 16.62 -13.99 56.75
N ALA A 72 17.77 -13.39 56.45
CA ALA A 72 17.86 -12.08 55.80
C ALA A 72 16.97 -12.05 54.56
N GLU A 73 15.97 -11.18 54.57
CA GLU A 73 15.16 -10.83 53.42
C GLU A 73 16.05 -10.24 52.33
N LYS A 74 16.31 -11.01 51.27
CA LYS A 74 16.78 -10.50 49.98
C LYS A 74 15.77 -10.88 48.90
N THR A 75 14.49 -10.61 49.17
CA THR A 75 13.40 -10.91 48.24
C THR A 75 12.32 -9.83 48.16
N ASP A 76 12.47 -8.71 48.86
CA ASP A 76 11.39 -7.71 48.95
C ASP A 76 11.56 -6.50 47.99
N SER A 77 12.78 -6.19 47.54
CA SER A 77 12.98 -5.02 46.66
C SER A 77 12.38 -5.20 45.26
N ARG A 78 12.44 -6.40 44.67
CA ARG A 78 11.82 -6.67 43.36
C ARG A 78 10.29 -6.77 43.45
N ALA A 79 9.76 -7.36 44.52
CA ALA A 79 8.32 -7.52 44.71
C ALA A 79 7.64 -6.18 45.04
N LEU A 80 8.26 -5.34 45.87
CA LEU A 80 7.79 -3.98 46.16
C LEU A 80 7.85 -3.06 44.92
N LEU A 81 8.89 -3.16 44.09
CA LEU A 81 8.98 -2.36 42.85
C LEU A 81 7.98 -2.80 41.77
N ILE A 82 7.67 -4.11 41.66
CA ILE A 82 6.59 -4.60 40.79
C ILE A 82 5.22 -4.14 41.30
N SER A 83 5.05 -4.04 42.62
CA SER A 83 3.84 -3.52 43.26
C SER A 83 3.66 -2.01 42.98
N ASP A 84 4.75 -1.24 42.95
CA ASP A 84 4.74 0.20 42.63
C ASP A 84 4.47 0.45 41.13
N LEU A 85 5.00 -0.39 40.23
CA LEU A 85 4.69 -0.39 38.79
C LEU A 85 3.23 -0.78 38.47
N THR A 86 2.56 -1.48 39.39
CA THR A 86 1.16 -1.92 39.22
C THR A 86 0.16 -1.05 39.98
N SER A 87 0.59 -0.25 40.96
CA SER A 87 -0.28 0.59 41.80
C SER A 87 -0.86 1.83 41.08
N GLY A 88 -0.78 1.91 39.75
CA GLY A 88 -1.44 2.97 38.99
C GLY A 88 -1.21 2.93 37.49
N LYS A 89 -1.34 1.76 36.83
CA LYS A 89 -1.33 1.71 35.36
C LYS A 89 -2.56 2.45 34.82
N ARG A 90 -2.37 3.73 34.50
CA ARG A 90 -3.39 4.60 33.92
C ARG A 90 -3.33 4.44 32.41
N HIS A 91 -4.39 3.87 31.86
CA HIS A 91 -4.66 3.81 30.43
C HIS A 91 -5.76 4.83 30.13
N SER A 92 -5.39 5.94 29.50
CA SER A 92 -6.31 7.01 29.10
C SER A 92 -5.72 7.82 27.96
N GLU A 93 -6.56 8.59 27.28
CA GLU A 93 -6.09 9.65 26.39
C GLU A 93 -5.15 10.61 27.12
N GLU A 94 -4.26 11.26 26.37
CA GLU A 94 -3.31 12.26 26.86
C GLU A 94 -2.36 11.73 27.96
N TYR A 95 -2.10 10.42 27.97
CA TYR A 95 -1.26 9.76 28.96
C TYR A 95 -0.32 8.72 28.31
N CYS A 96 0.92 8.71 28.77
CA CYS A 96 2.03 7.92 28.27
C CYS A 96 2.23 6.65 29.10
N ALA A 97 2.60 5.54 28.45
CA ALA A 97 2.99 4.31 29.13
C ALA A 97 4.43 4.38 29.64
N MET A 98 5.28 5.08 28.89
CA MET A 98 6.70 5.28 29.16
C MET A 98 7.11 6.67 28.66
N TYR A 99 8.02 7.34 29.36
CA TYR A 99 8.42 8.70 29.02
C TYR A 99 9.87 8.96 29.44
N ASP A 100 10.61 9.71 28.62
CA ASP A 100 12.04 10.02 28.80
C ASP A 100 12.98 8.79 28.72
N ILE A 101 14.29 9.04 28.75
CA ILE A 101 15.36 8.03 28.63
C ILE A 101 16.03 7.83 29.99
N CYS A 102 16.03 6.59 30.48
CA CYS A 102 16.59 6.25 31.79
C CYS A 102 17.89 5.45 31.71
N GLY A 103 18.28 4.94 30.54
CA GLY A 103 19.52 4.19 30.42
C GLY A 103 19.95 3.97 28.99
N GLU A 104 21.11 3.34 28.84
CA GLU A 104 21.72 3.03 27.55
C GLU A 104 22.37 1.66 27.65
N ARG A 105 22.12 0.81 26.65
CA ARG A 105 22.76 -0.49 26.51
C ARG A 105 24.23 -0.31 26.11
N SER A 106 25.03 -1.36 26.30
CA SER A 106 26.46 -1.34 25.94
C SER A 106 26.75 -1.11 24.44
N ASP A 107 25.76 -1.25 23.57
CA ASP A 107 25.82 -0.97 22.13
C ASP A 107 25.33 0.44 21.74
N GLY A 108 25.09 1.32 22.72
CA GLY A 108 24.69 2.71 22.49
C GLY A 108 23.19 2.91 22.29
N LYS A 109 22.38 1.85 22.40
CA LYS A 109 20.93 1.98 22.28
C LYS A 109 20.32 2.46 23.58
N VAL A 110 19.69 3.64 23.54
CA VAL A 110 18.96 4.22 24.67
C VAL A 110 17.69 3.43 24.99
N LEU A 111 17.29 3.45 26.26
CA LEU A 111 16.13 2.77 26.81
C LEU A 111 15.24 3.76 27.55
N ASN A 112 13.93 3.62 27.34
CA ASN A 112 12.94 4.49 27.97
C ASN A 112 12.80 4.20 29.46
N CYS A 113 12.37 5.21 30.22
CA CYS A 113 11.93 5.01 31.60
C CYS A 113 10.59 4.27 31.63
N PRO A 114 10.38 3.33 32.58
CA PRO A 114 9.16 2.52 32.63
C PRO A 114 7.97 3.22 33.30
N TYR A 115 8.09 4.52 33.58
CA TYR A 115 7.10 5.28 34.32
C TYR A 115 6.19 6.03 33.36
N GLY A 116 4.88 5.88 33.53
CA GLY A 116 3.89 6.63 32.76
C GLY A 116 3.76 8.07 33.26
N SER A 117 3.46 8.98 32.34
CA SER A 117 3.29 10.41 32.62
C SER A 117 2.13 10.98 31.81
N PRO A 118 1.55 12.13 32.17
CA PRO A 118 0.73 12.91 31.25
C PRO A 118 1.54 13.25 29.98
N SER A 119 0.87 13.28 28.84
CA SER A 119 1.45 13.79 27.60
C SER A 119 1.75 15.29 27.73
N VAL A 120 2.76 15.75 27.00
CA VAL A 120 3.29 17.11 27.13
C VAL A 120 3.12 17.87 25.83
N LYS A 121 2.69 19.12 25.92
CA LYS A 121 2.64 20.01 24.76
C LYS A 121 4.07 20.39 24.32
N PRO A 122 4.51 20.02 23.11
CA PRO A 122 5.81 20.42 22.61
C PRO A 122 5.83 21.92 22.29
N ASP A 123 7.02 22.52 22.31
CA ASP A 123 7.20 23.86 21.75
C ASP A 123 7.02 23.86 20.22
N GLU A 124 6.92 25.05 19.62
CA GLU A 124 6.63 25.20 18.18
C GLU A 124 7.72 24.57 17.29
N LEU A 125 8.99 24.70 17.68
CA LEU A 125 10.12 24.16 16.91
C LEU A 125 10.11 22.63 16.96
N PHE A 126 9.89 22.06 18.15
CA PHE A 126 9.82 20.63 18.34
C PHE A 126 8.56 20.04 17.68
N SER A 127 7.41 20.72 17.77
CA SER A 127 6.19 20.32 17.08
C SER A 127 6.39 20.24 15.57
N ALA A 128 7.03 21.24 14.95
CA ALA A 128 7.37 21.21 13.53
C ALA A 128 8.34 20.06 13.18
N LYS A 129 9.29 19.77 14.07
CA LYS A 129 10.22 18.65 13.92
C LYS A 129 9.48 17.31 13.91
N ILE A 130 8.54 17.12 14.84
CA ILE A 130 7.69 15.92 14.92
C ILE A 130 6.89 15.77 13.63
N GLN A 131 6.21 16.82 13.20
CA GLN A 131 5.39 16.81 11.98
C GLN A 131 6.17 16.48 10.71
N SER A 132 7.46 16.78 10.65
CA SER A 132 8.31 16.44 9.50
C SER A 132 8.45 14.93 9.26
N LEU A 133 8.40 14.13 10.33
CA LEU A 133 8.48 12.66 10.27
C LEU A 133 7.10 12.01 10.48
N CYS A 134 6.36 12.52 11.45
CA CYS A 134 5.11 11.99 11.99
C CYS A 134 3.95 13.01 11.81
N PRO A 135 3.48 13.25 10.56
CA PRO A 135 2.47 14.26 10.28
C PRO A 135 1.09 13.93 10.86
N THR A 136 0.84 12.69 11.29
CA THR A 136 -0.40 12.28 11.97
C THR A 136 -0.42 12.67 13.44
N ILE A 137 0.74 12.94 14.04
CA ILE A 137 0.86 13.33 15.44
C ILE A 137 0.71 14.85 15.55
N SER A 138 -0.27 15.28 16.34
CA SER A 138 -0.55 16.69 16.59
C SER A 138 -0.94 16.91 18.05
N GLY A 139 -0.74 18.13 18.55
CA GLY A 139 -1.06 18.46 19.94
C GLY A 139 0.02 17.98 20.91
N ASN A 140 -0.40 17.34 22.00
CA ASN A 140 0.50 16.82 23.02
C ASN A 140 1.18 15.54 22.54
N VAL A 141 2.33 15.21 23.14
CA VAL A 141 3.15 14.06 22.75
C VAL A 141 3.73 13.34 23.95
N CYS A 142 4.05 12.05 23.75
CA CYS A 142 4.67 11.18 24.75
C CYS A 142 6.17 10.94 24.52
N CYS A 143 6.85 11.87 23.86
CA CYS A 143 8.28 11.77 23.60
C CYS A 143 9.02 13.08 23.89
N THR A 144 10.22 12.96 24.43
CA THR A 144 11.18 14.07 24.53
C THR A 144 11.89 14.28 23.19
N GLU A 145 12.58 15.41 23.04
CA GLU A 145 13.36 15.68 21.82
C GLU A 145 14.42 14.60 21.55
N LEU A 146 15.06 14.09 22.61
CA LEU A 146 16.06 13.03 22.52
C LEU A 146 15.43 11.69 22.08
N GLN A 147 14.24 11.36 22.59
CA GLN A 147 13.49 10.18 22.14
C GLN A 147 13.09 10.31 20.67
N PHE A 148 12.63 11.48 20.23
CA PHE A 148 12.29 11.72 18.83
C PHE A 148 13.50 11.64 17.90
N GLU A 149 14.65 12.19 18.27
CA GLU A 149 15.88 12.06 17.47
C GLU A 149 16.35 10.59 17.40
N THR A 150 16.18 9.84 18.48
CA THR A 150 16.44 8.40 18.49
C THR A 150 15.52 7.66 17.51
N LEU A 151 14.21 7.92 17.57
CA LEU A 151 13.23 7.39 16.62
C LEU A 151 13.65 7.70 15.19
N ARG A 152 13.97 8.97 14.90
CA ARG A 152 14.38 9.42 13.56
C ARG A 152 15.61 8.67 13.07
N ALA A 153 16.64 8.53 13.89
CA ALA A 153 17.87 7.82 13.53
C ALA A 153 17.65 6.31 13.30
N GLN A 154 16.73 5.69 14.03
CA GLN A 154 16.38 4.28 13.87
C GLN A 154 15.59 4.04 12.58
N VAL A 155 14.52 4.79 12.33
CA VAL A 155 13.70 4.59 11.12
C VAL A 155 14.46 4.96 9.84
N GLN A 156 15.41 5.91 9.91
CA GLN A 156 16.25 6.31 8.78
C GLN A 156 17.04 5.15 8.17
N GLN A 157 17.34 4.10 8.93
CA GLN A 157 18.02 2.90 8.42
C GLN A 157 17.11 2.06 7.51
N ALA A 158 15.79 2.11 7.72
CA ALA A 158 14.81 1.38 6.92
C ALA A 158 14.34 2.17 5.67
N ILE A 159 14.43 3.51 5.70
CA ILE A 159 13.95 4.38 4.61
C ILE A 159 14.47 3.95 3.23
N PRO A 160 15.78 3.70 2.99
CA PRO A 160 16.28 3.35 1.67
C PRO A 160 15.65 2.09 1.06
N PHE A 161 15.08 1.20 1.88
CA PHE A 161 14.38 0.01 1.41
C PHE A 161 12.94 0.31 0.99
N LEU A 162 12.32 1.33 1.60
CA LEU A 162 10.89 1.64 1.46
C LEU A 162 10.59 2.84 0.56
N VAL A 163 11.61 3.61 0.15
CA VAL A 163 11.43 4.81 -0.71
C VAL A 163 10.78 4.54 -2.06
N GLY A 164 10.75 3.29 -2.54
CA GLY A 164 10.04 2.93 -3.77
C GLY A 164 8.51 3.12 -3.69
N CYS A 165 7.95 3.13 -2.49
CA CYS A 165 6.51 3.26 -2.28
C CYS A 165 6.20 4.22 -1.10
N PRO A 166 5.78 5.46 -1.39
CA PRO A 166 5.48 6.46 -0.36
C PRO A 166 4.39 6.03 0.64
N ALA A 167 3.34 5.34 0.19
CA ALA A 167 2.29 4.82 1.09
C ALA A 167 2.86 3.84 2.12
N CYS A 168 3.65 2.85 1.66
CA CYS A 168 4.32 1.90 2.54
C CYS A 168 5.22 2.59 3.55
N LEU A 169 6.08 3.50 3.08
CA LEU A 169 6.97 4.26 3.95
C LEU A 169 6.19 5.05 5.00
N ARG A 170 5.09 5.71 4.60
CA ARG A 170 4.25 6.46 5.53
C ARG A 170 3.62 5.56 6.59
N ASN A 171 3.05 4.43 6.21
CA ASN A 171 2.46 3.47 7.16
C ASN A 171 3.50 2.92 8.14
N PHE A 172 4.70 2.59 7.64
CA PHE A 172 5.80 2.10 8.46
C PHE A 172 6.24 3.15 9.47
N LEU A 173 6.37 4.41 9.05
CA LEU A 173 6.68 5.52 9.96
C LEU A 173 5.57 5.72 10.99
N ASN A 174 4.30 5.70 10.58
CA ASN A 174 3.16 5.87 11.48
C ASN A 174 3.17 4.84 12.62
N LEU A 175 3.52 3.58 12.35
CA LEU A 175 3.65 2.55 13.41
C LEU A 175 4.63 2.98 14.52
N PHE A 176 5.82 3.44 14.17
CA PHE A 176 6.82 3.85 15.16
C PHE A 176 6.56 5.24 15.75
N CYS A 177 5.89 6.13 15.00
CA CYS A 177 5.42 7.42 15.49
C CYS A 177 4.37 7.22 16.59
N GLU A 178 3.38 6.33 16.37
CA GLU A 178 2.37 6.00 17.39
C GLU A 178 3.02 5.33 18.60
N LEU A 179 3.95 4.40 18.37
CA LEU A 179 4.68 3.73 19.45
C LEU A 179 5.41 4.74 20.35
N SER A 180 6.09 5.72 19.74
CA SER A 180 7.04 6.56 20.46
C SER A 180 6.44 7.87 20.97
N CYS A 181 5.57 8.52 20.20
CA CYS A 181 5.18 9.91 20.43
C CYS A 181 3.67 10.14 20.57
N SER A 182 2.82 9.12 20.39
CA SER A 182 1.36 9.30 20.48
C SER A 182 0.92 9.91 21.82
N PRO A 183 0.02 10.92 21.83
CA PRO A 183 -0.53 11.47 23.08
C PRO A 183 -1.29 10.43 23.90
N SER A 184 -1.85 9.41 23.25
CA SER A 184 -2.64 8.35 23.87
C SER A 184 -1.88 7.02 23.96
N GLN A 185 -0.54 7.07 24.00
CA GLN A 185 0.33 5.88 24.02
C GLN A 185 -0.08 4.85 25.09
N SER A 186 -0.53 5.28 26.26
CA SER A 186 -0.95 4.36 27.33
C SER A 186 -2.19 3.53 26.98
N GLN A 187 -3.02 3.94 26.02
CA GLN A 187 -4.21 3.15 25.65
C GLN A 187 -3.84 1.85 24.97
N PHE A 188 -2.74 1.82 24.23
CA PHE A 188 -2.35 0.67 23.40
C PHE A 188 -0.95 0.14 23.71
N ILE A 189 -0.22 0.71 24.67
CA ILE A 189 1.07 0.18 25.15
C ILE A 189 1.00 -0.16 26.64
N ASN A 190 1.53 -1.33 26.99
CA ASN A 190 1.70 -1.76 28.37
C ASN A 190 3.14 -2.23 28.62
N VAL A 191 3.80 -1.66 29.62
CA VAL A 191 5.14 -2.12 30.04
C VAL A 191 5.00 -3.45 30.80
N THR A 192 5.59 -4.51 30.25
CA THR A 192 5.48 -5.88 30.78
C THR A 192 6.73 -6.32 31.54
N SER A 193 7.90 -5.84 31.13
CA SER A 193 9.17 -6.13 31.81
C SER A 193 10.01 -4.86 31.95
N VAL A 194 10.73 -4.79 33.07
CA VAL A 194 11.69 -3.74 33.38
C VAL A 194 13.03 -4.35 33.76
N SER A 195 14.12 -3.67 33.41
CA SER A 195 15.48 -4.08 33.75
C SER A 195 16.28 -2.92 34.33
N GLU A 196 17.22 -3.22 35.21
CA GLU A 196 18.12 -2.24 35.79
C GLU A 196 19.36 -2.08 34.91
N VAL A 197 19.62 -0.86 34.45
CA VAL A 197 20.78 -0.50 33.62
C VAL A 197 21.44 0.73 34.23
N ASN A 198 22.73 0.61 34.57
CA ASN A 198 23.51 1.69 35.21
C ASN A 198 22.86 2.28 36.48
N GLY A 199 22.14 1.45 37.26
CA GLY A 199 21.45 1.88 38.49
C GLY A 199 20.07 2.50 38.28
N ASN A 200 19.60 2.63 37.02
CA ASN A 200 18.28 3.14 36.69
C ASN A 200 17.37 2.02 36.17
N MET A 201 16.08 2.08 36.48
CA MET A 201 15.07 1.19 35.92
C MET A 201 14.73 1.61 34.50
N THR A 202 14.70 0.66 33.57
CA THR A 202 14.46 0.88 32.14
C THR A 202 13.47 -0.14 31.60
N VAL A 203 12.77 0.22 30.52
CA VAL A 203 11.87 -0.70 29.81
C VAL A 203 12.68 -1.83 29.17
N ASP A 204 12.25 -3.08 29.41
CA ASP A 204 12.87 -4.29 28.85
C ASP A 204 11.94 -5.06 27.91
N ALA A 205 10.62 -4.98 28.14
CA ALA A 205 9.60 -5.48 27.24
C ALA A 205 8.29 -4.69 27.36
N ILE A 206 7.56 -4.58 26.24
CA ILE A 206 6.21 -4.00 26.17
C ILE A 206 5.26 -4.92 25.39
N ASP A 207 3.99 -4.85 25.72
CA ASP A 207 2.90 -5.26 24.83
C ASP A 207 2.43 -4.04 24.05
N PHE A 208 2.26 -4.17 22.73
CA PHE A 208 1.71 -3.15 21.85
C PHE A 208 0.45 -3.69 21.17
N TYR A 209 -0.71 -3.19 21.59
CA TYR A 209 -2.03 -3.57 21.10
C TYR A 209 -2.35 -2.86 19.79
N ILE A 210 -2.56 -3.61 18.72
CA ILE A 210 -2.66 -3.09 17.34
C ILE A 210 -3.82 -3.72 16.60
N ALA A 211 -4.58 -2.91 15.85
CA ALA A 211 -5.67 -3.40 15.04
C ALA A 211 -5.14 -4.27 13.89
N ASP A 212 -5.81 -5.40 13.64
CA ASP A 212 -5.55 -6.30 12.51
C ASP A 212 -5.62 -5.58 11.17
N THR A 213 -6.62 -4.72 10.99
CA THR A 213 -6.80 -3.87 9.80
C THR A 213 -5.60 -2.98 9.54
N PHE A 214 -4.98 -2.43 10.60
CA PHE A 214 -3.76 -1.65 10.44
C PHE A 214 -2.58 -2.53 10.01
N GLY A 215 -2.36 -3.64 10.72
CA GLY A 215 -1.24 -4.56 10.44
C GLY A 215 -1.30 -5.14 9.03
N GLU A 216 -2.48 -5.61 8.62
CA GLU A 216 -2.72 -6.15 7.28
C GLU A 216 -2.57 -5.06 6.21
N GLY A 217 -3.09 -3.86 6.45
CA GLY A 217 -2.93 -2.72 5.55
C GLY A 217 -1.47 -2.31 5.36
N LEU A 218 -0.71 -2.21 6.45
CA LEU A 218 0.73 -1.90 6.43
C LEU A 218 1.48 -2.97 5.62
N TYR A 219 1.29 -4.25 5.92
CA TYR A 219 1.93 -5.33 5.17
C TYR A 219 1.56 -5.32 3.68
N ASN A 220 0.27 -5.18 3.36
CA ASN A 220 -0.20 -5.16 1.97
C ASN A 220 0.36 -3.97 1.18
N SER A 221 0.57 -2.82 1.83
CA SER A 221 1.21 -1.67 1.19
C SER A 221 2.70 -1.90 0.88
N CYS A 222 3.37 -2.82 1.60
CA CYS A 222 4.83 -3.00 1.57
C CYS A 222 5.32 -4.30 0.91
N LYS A 223 4.49 -5.35 0.85
CA LYS A 223 4.91 -6.71 0.48
C LYS A 223 5.55 -6.85 -0.90
N ASP A 224 5.16 -6.00 -1.85
CA ASP A 224 5.65 -6.02 -3.24
C ASP A 224 6.68 -4.91 -3.54
N VAL A 225 6.98 -4.05 -2.57
CA VAL A 225 7.93 -2.95 -2.71
C VAL A 225 9.32 -3.51 -2.93
N LYS A 226 10.03 -2.98 -3.94
CA LYS A 226 11.35 -3.44 -4.31
C LYS A 226 12.43 -2.51 -3.78
N PHE A 227 13.52 -3.10 -3.31
CA PHE A 227 14.73 -2.36 -3.07
C PHE A 227 15.43 -2.09 -4.40
N GLY A 228 15.36 -0.83 -4.86
CA GLY A 228 15.69 -0.44 -6.23
C GLY A 228 17.08 -0.85 -6.72
N THR A 229 18.09 -0.95 -5.85
CA THR A 229 19.45 -1.33 -6.24
C THR A 229 19.65 -2.83 -6.49
N MET A 230 18.83 -3.69 -5.86
CA MET A 230 18.99 -5.16 -5.94
C MET A 230 17.82 -5.86 -6.63
N ASN A 231 16.71 -5.16 -6.92
CA ASN A 231 15.48 -5.72 -7.50
C ASN A 231 14.91 -6.90 -6.68
N THR A 232 15.19 -6.91 -5.38
CA THR A 232 14.68 -7.84 -4.37
C THR A 232 13.61 -7.15 -3.54
N ARG A 233 12.67 -7.90 -2.95
CA ARG A 233 11.61 -7.30 -2.13
C ARG A 233 12.20 -6.67 -0.87
N ALA A 234 11.76 -5.47 -0.52
CA ALA A 234 12.23 -4.74 0.66
C ALA A 234 11.98 -5.54 1.95
N ILE A 235 10.84 -6.24 2.03
CA ILE A 235 10.43 -7.07 3.16
C ILE A 235 11.43 -8.20 3.48
N GLU A 236 12.25 -8.63 2.52
CA GLU A 236 13.32 -9.61 2.78
C GLU A 236 14.40 -9.05 3.72
N PHE A 237 14.62 -7.73 3.72
CA PHE A 237 15.61 -7.06 4.57
C PHE A 237 14.99 -6.53 5.87
N ILE A 238 13.84 -5.89 5.78
CA ILE A 238 13.20 -5.20 6.92
C ILE A 238 12.20 -6.08 7.69
N GLY A 239 11.91 -7.27 7.17
CA GLY A 239 10.95 -8.22 7.75
C GLY A 239 11.43 -9.66 7.72
N ALA A 240 12.73 -9.90 7.49
CA ALA A 240 13.32 -11.24 7.37
C ALA A 240 12.57 -12.20 6.43
N GLY A 241 11.91 -11.66 5.39
CA GLY A 241 11.14 -12.47 4.44
C GLY A 241 9.77 -12.91 4.94
N ALA A 242 9.19 -12.17 5.90
CA ALA A 242 7.84 -12.37 6.41
C ALA A 242 6.79 -12.49 5.29
N LYS A 243 5.89 -13.46 5.44
CA LYS A 243 4.84 -13.78 4.46
C LYS A 243 3.46 -13.20 4.81
N ASN A 244 3.34 -12.67 6.02
CA ASN A 244 2.15 -12.01 6.55
C ASN A 244 2.58 -10.93 7.55
N PHE A 245 1.63 -10.13 8.02
CA PHE A 245 1.94 -9.01 8.91
C PHE A 245 2.36 -9.48 10.32
N GLU A 246 1.85 -10.61 10.81
CA GLU A 246 2.20 -11.17 12.11
C GLU A 246 3.68 -11.55 12.16
N GLU A 247 4.17 -12.33 11.17
CA GLU A 247 5.59 -12.68 11.03
C GLU A 247 6.47 -11.43 10.91
N TRP A 248 5.98 -10.38 10.26
CA TRP A 248 6.73 -9.13 10.15
C TRP A 248 6.82 -8.41 11.49
N PHE A 249 5.71 -8.36 12.24
CA PHE A 249 5.63 -7.74 13.55
C PHE A 249 6.48 -8.48 14.58
N ASP A 250 6.48 -9.82 14.55
CA ASP A 250 7.37 -10.64 15.37
C ASP A 250 8.85 -10.27 15.12
N PHE A 251 9.24 -10.11 13.85
CA PHE A 251 10.62 -9.76 13.48
C PHE A 251 11.03 -8.36 13.96
N ILE A 252 10.21 -7.33 13.70
CA ILE A 252 10.56 -5.95 14.10
C ILE A 252 10.43 -5.73 15.61
N GLY A 253 9.60 -6.54 16.27
CA GLY A 253 9.40 -6.51 17.72
C GLY A 253 10.43 -7.30 18.51
N GLU A 254 11.19 -8.19 17.87
CA GLU A 254 12.25 -8.95 18.51
C GLU A 254 13.34 -8.01 19.08
N LYS A 255 13.70 -8.25 20.35
CA LYS A 255 14.79 -7.53 21.00
C LYS A 255 16.10 -7.84 20.29
N ALA A 256 16.69 -6.83 19.67
CA ALA A 256 17.94 -6.98 18.94
C ALA A 256 19.10 -7.41 19.85
N ALA A 257 19.91 -8.34 19.34
CA ALA A 257 21.20 -8.68 19.90
C ALA A 257 22.14 -7.44 19.91
N LEU A 258 23.13 -7.46 20.80
CA LEU A 258 24.07 -6.34 20.95
C LEU A 258 24.78 -6.03 19.62
N GLY A 259 24.72 -4.78 19.19
CA GLY A 259 25.36 -4.30 17.96
C GLY A 259 24.63 -4.64 16.66
N PHE A 260 23.44 -5.25 16.72
CA PHE A 260 22.59 -5.49 15.56
C PHE A 260 21.48 -4.43 15.43
N PRO A 261 21.03 -4.09 14.20
CA PRO A 261 19.88 -3.22 14.01
C PRO A 261 18.60 -3.88 14.56
N GLY A 262 17.60 -3.07 14.91
CA GLY A 262 16.32 -3.54 15.47
C GLY A 262 16.02 -2.95 16.85
N SER A 263 14.95 -3.45 17.49
CA SER A 263 14.42 -2.89 18.73
C SER A 263 15.39 -3.06 19.92
N PRO A 264 15.58 -2.05 20.78
CA PRO A 264 16.46 -2.15 21.95
C PRO A 264 15.87 -2.98 23.11
N TYR A 265 14.55 -3.14 23.13
CA TYR A 265 13.75 -3.93 24.08
C TYR A 265 12.72 -4.78 23.31
N ALA A 266 12.09 -5.77 23.95
CA ALA A 266 11.12 -6.60 23.27
C ALA A 266 9.77 -5.87 23.09
N ILE A 267 9.17 -5.98 21.91
CA ILE A 267 7.83 -5.45 21.60
C ILE A 267 6.99 -6.62 21.15
N ASP A 268 5.99 -6.97 21.94
CA ASP A 268 5.06 -8.05 21.64
C ASP A 268 3.77 -7.44 21.06
N PHE A 269 3.52 -7.64 19.77
CA PHE A 269 2.36 -7.08 19.08
C PHE A 269 1.13 -7.94 19.36
N LYS A 270 0.12 -7.34 20.00
CA LYS A 270 -1.12 -8.01 20.41
C LYS A 270 -2.29 -7.55 19.57
N LEU A 271 -3.05 -8.51 19.03
CA LEU A 271 -4.25 -8.23 18.23
C LEU A 271 -5.54 -8.16 19.06
N THR A 272 -5.46 -8.53 20.34
CA THR A 272 -6.61 -8.55 21.25
C THR A 272 -6.23 -7.90 22.57
N VAL A 273 -7.14 -7.07 23.07
CA VAL A 273 -7.02 -6.43 24.37
C VAL A 273 -7.71 -7.31 25.43
N PRO A 274 -7.13 -7.49 26.63
CA PRO A 274 -7.82 -8.18 27.72
C PRO A 274 -9.11 -7.44 28.12
N GLU A 275 -10.24 -8.15 28.21
CA GLU A 275 -11.56 -7.58 28.52
C GLU A 275 -11.62 -6.81 29.86
N SER A 276 -10.73 -7.13 30.79
CA SER A 276 -10.62 -6.47 32.10
C SER A 276 -9.85 -5.15 32.08
N SER A 277 -9.24 -4.79 30.95
CA SER A 277 -8.41 -3.59 30.82
C SER A 277 -9.18 -2.45 30.13
N ARG A 278 -8.80 -1.20 30.45
CA ARG A 278 -9.29 0.02 29.75
C ARG A 278 -8.43 0.38 28.53
N MET A 279 -7.74 -0.62 27.99
CA MET A 279 -6.87 -0.45 26.84
C MET A 279 -7.68 -0.56 25.55
N GLU A 280 -7.12 -0.05 24.46
CA GLU A 280 -7.72 -0.06 23.14
C GLU A 280 -6.67 -0.50 22.12
N LEU A 281 -7.12 -0.98 20.97
CA LEU A 281 -6.23 -1.29 19.86
C LEU A 281 -5.82 0.02 19.19
N MET A 282 -4.52 0.18 18.89
CA MET A 282 -4.08 1.26 18.03
C MET A 282 -4.71 1.09 16.65
N ASN A 283 -5.51 2.07 16.24
CA ASN A 283 -6.26 2.05 14.98
C ASN A 283 -6.15 3.40 14.28
N VAL A 284 -4.99 3.64 13.68
CA VAL A 284 -4.76 4.83 12.84
C VAL A 284 -5.00 4.50 11.37
N SER A 285 -5.27 5.52 10.56
CA SER A 285 -5.51 5.34 9.13
C SER A 285 -4.29 4.75 8.42
N VAL A 286 -4.52 3.78 7.54
CA VAL A 286 -3.51 3.21 6.65
C VAL A 286 -3.71 3.71 5.23
N TYR A 287 -2.61 4.09 4.59
CA TYR A 287 -2.58 4.45 3.18
C TYR A 287 -2.44 3.20 2.31
N SER A 288 -3.41 2.96 1.43
CA SER A 288 -3.27 1.92 0.42
C SER A 288 -2.20 2.30 -0.60
N CYS A 289 -1.45 1.33 -1.12
CA CYS A 289 -0.49 1.58 -2.21
C CYS A 289 -1.19 1.95 -3.54
N ALA A 290 -2.51 1.75 -3.61
CA ALA A 290 -3.35 2.17 -4.72
C ALA A 290 -3.90 3.60 -4.58
N ASP A 291 -3.68 4.27 -3.44
CA ASP A 291 -4.14 5.64 -3.23
C ASP A 291 -3.37 6.61 -4.14
N THR A 292 -4.07 7.61 -4.70
CA THR A 292 -3.49 8.62 -5.59
C THR A 292 -2.59 9.62 -4.86
N SER A 293 -2.85 9.87 -3.57
CA SER A 293 -2.11 10.87 -2.79
C SER A 293 -0.67 10.43 -2.46
N LEU A 294 -0.49 9.13 -2.20
CA LEU A 294 0.78 8.49 -1.88
C LEU A 294 1.02 7.27 -2.77
N GLY A 295 0.64 7.39 -4.04
CA GLY A 295 0.66 6.31 -5.02
C GLY A 295 2.05 5.72 -5.21
N CYS A 296 2.09 4.40 -5.33
CA CYS A 296 3.31 3.64 -5.57
C CYS A 296 3.41 3.26 -7.04
N SER A 297 4.64 3.06 -7.51
CA SER A 297 4.87 2.63 -8.90
C SER A 297 4.27 1.24 -9.13
N CYS A 298 3.90 0.94 -10.38
CA CYS A 298 3.38 -0.38 -10.74
C CYS A 298 4.35 -1.54 -10.43
N GLY A 299 5.66 -1.25 -10.45
CA GLY A 299 6.69 -2.24 -10.10
C GLY A 299 6.75 -2.59 -8.62
N ASP A 300 6.27 -1.68 -7.75
CA ASP A 300 6.29 -1.79 -6.28
C ASP A 300 4.91 -2.10 -5.69
N CYS A 301 3.83 -1.86 -6.44
CA CYS A 301 2.45 -2.16 -6.06
C CYS A 301 1.63 -2.55 -7.31
N PRO A 302 1.33 -3.85 -7.50
CA PRO A 302 0.52 -4.33 -8.63
C PRO A 302 -0.92 -3.81 -8.63
N SER A 303 -1.43 -3.45 -7.46
CA SER A 303 -2.74 -2.83 -7.28
C SER A 303 -2.76 -1.32 -7.50
N SER A 304 -1.63 -0.71 -7.86
CA SER A 304 -1.57 0.71 -8.18
C SER A 304 -2.44 1.03 -9.40
N GLN A 305 -3.05 2.21 -9.41
CA GLN A 305 -3.91 2.63 -10.51
C GLN A 305 -3.16 2.74 -11.84
N GLU A 306 -1.85 3.02 -11.80
CA GLU A 306 -0.96 3.05 -12.97
C GLU A 306 -0.81 1.67 -13.66
N CYS A 307 -1.03 0.56 -12.93
CA CYS A 307 -1.01 -0.78 -13.51
C CYS A 307 -2.29 -1.11 -14.31
N SER A 308 -3.36 -0.34 -14.12
CA SER A 308 -4.59 -0.55 -14.89
C SER A 308 -4.34 -0.09 -16.32
N ASN A 309 -4.05 -1.06 -17.20
CA ASN A 309 -3.89 -0.82 -18.64
C ASN A 309 -4.99 0.12 -19.13
N PRO A 310 -4.66 1.20 -19.88
CA PRO A 310 -5.69 1.95 -20.56
C PRO A 310 -6.52 0.98 -21.41
N GLU A 311 -7.85 1.07 -21.30
CA GLU A 311 -8.80 0.36 -22.16
C GLU A 311 -8.23 0.35 -23.60
N PRO A 312 -8.12 -0.83 -24.26
CA PRO A 312 -7.61 -0.88 -25.62
C PRO A 312 -8.36 0.18 -26.43
N PRO A 313 -7.64 1.04 -27.19
CA PRO A 313 -8.26 2.18 -27.86
C PRO A 313 -9.49 1.67 -28.60
N GLN A 314 -10.67 2.22 -28.25
CA GLN A 314 -11.93 1.81 -28.87
C GLN A 314 -11.69 1.69 -30.36
N GLN A 315 -11.82 0.48 -30.90
CA GLN A 315 -11.68 0.24 -32.33
C GLN A 315 -12.60 1.24 -33.00
N LYS A 316 -12.01 2.24 -33.69
CA LYS A 316 -12.77 3.18 -34.50
C LYS A 316 -13.55 2.30 -35.46
N LYS A 317 -14.88 2.28 -35.32
CA LYS A 317 -15.77 1.50 -36.19
C LYS A 317 -15.34 1.76 -37.62
N GLU A 318 -14.88 0.73 -38.32
CA GLU A 318 -14.43 0.89 -39.70
C GLU A 318 -15.61 1.43 -40.53
N PRO A 319 -15.41 2.46 -41.36
CA PRO A 319 -16.46 2.97 -42.20
C PRO A 319 -16.90 1.88 -43.16
N CYS A 320 -18.22 1.69 -43.29
CA CYS A 320 -18.87 0.80 -44.26
C CYS A 320 -18.10 0.77 -45.59
N SER A 321 -17.50 -0.38 -45.91
CA SER A 321 -16.87 -0.66 -47.20
C SER A 321 -17.65 -1.77 -47.90
N ILE A 322 -18.03 -1.51 -49.15
CA ILE A 322 -18.72 -2.49 -50.00
C ILE A 322 -17.75 -2.89 -51.09
N ARG A 323 -17.58 -4.20 -51.29
CA ARG A 323 -16.69 -4.74 -52.33
C ARG A 323 -17.49 -5.02 -53.58
N ILE A 324 -17.28 -4.24 -54.64
CA ILE A 324 -17.92 -4.46 -55.95
C ILE A 324 -16.83 -4.87 -56.95
N LEU A 325 -16.94 -6.12 -57.42
CA LEU A 325 -16.23 -6.78 -58.53
C LEU A 325 -14.70 -6.82 -58.53
N SER A 326 -13.99 -6.00 -57.74
CA SER A 326 -12.58 -6.12 -57.30
C SER A 326 -12.07 -4.85 -56.59
N PHE A 327 -12.87 -3.79 -56.50
CA PHE A 327 -12.50 -2.55 -55.81
C PHE A 327 -13.22 -2.43 -54.46
N GLU A 328 -12.50 -2.00 -53.45
CA GLU A 328 -13.06 -1.61 -52.16
C GLU A 328 -13.46 -0.13 -52.24
N VAL A 329 -14.76 0.14 -52.13
CA VAL A 329 -15.29 1.51 -52.22
C VAL A 329 -15.98 1.85 -50.92
N LYS A 330 -15.69 3.03 -50.37
CA LYS A 330 -16.36 3.53 -49.17
C LYS A 330 -17.82 3.83 -49.51
N CYS A 331 -18.75 3.48 -48.63
CA CYS A 331 -20.19 3.68 -48.85
C CYS A 331 -20.55 5.15 -49.16
N ILE A 332 -19.76 6.10 -48.66
CA ILE A 332 -19.94 7.54 -48.95
C ILE A 332 -19.59 7.90 -50.40
N ASP A 333 -18.51 7.35 -50.95
CA ASP A 333 -18.06 7.65 -52.31
C ASP A 333 -19.06 7.09 -53.34
N PHE A 334 -19.61 5.91 -53.06
CA PHE A 334 -20.67 5.30 -53.87
C PHE A 334 -21.97 6.10 -53.84
N SER A 335 -22.38 6.59 -52.66
CA SER A 335 -23.59 7.41 -52.52
C SER A 335 -23.48 8.75 -53.27
N VAL A 336 -22.34 9.42 -53.17
CA VAL A 336 -22.08 10.68 -53.90
C VAL A 336 -22.05 10.46 -55.41
N ALA A 337 -21.45 9.35 -55.89
CA ALA A 337 -21.42 9.02 -57.30
C ALA A 337 -22.82 8.82 -57.91
N ILE A 338 -23.71 8.11 -57.20
CA ILE A 338 -25.11 7.92 -57.63
C ILE A 338 -25.82 9.28 -57.74
N LEU A 339 -25.68 10.13 -56.73
CA LEU A 339 -26.31 11.46 -56.72
C LEU A 339 -25.84 12.30 -57.91
N TYR A 340 -24.54 12.27 -58.23
CA TYR A 340 -23.98 13.01 -59.36
C TYR A 340 -24.54 12.52 -60.71
N ILE A 341 -24.68 11.20 -60.90
CA ILE A 341 -25.28 10.61 -62.10
C ILE A 341 -26.73 11.07 -62.26
N LEU A 342 -27.51 11.09 -61.16
CA LEU A 342 -28.89 11.56 -61.18
C LEU A 342 -28.99 13.03 -61.59
N LEU A 343 -28.14 13.90 -61.03
CA LEU A 343 -28.12 15.34 -61.39
C LEU A 343 -27.77 15.56 -62.86
N ILE A 344 -26.77 14.85 -63.37
CA ILE A 344 -26.39 14.92 -64.78
C ILE A 344 -27.54 14.45 -65.68
N SER A 345 -28.17 13.33 -65.33
CA SER A 345 -29.31 12.81 -66.09
C SER A 345 -30.50 13.78 -66.10
N ALA A 346 -30.75 14.47 -64.98
CA ALA A 346 -31.77 15.49 -64.88
C ALA A 346 -31.42 16.72 -65.74
N PHE A 347 -30.15 17.15 -65.75
CA PHE A 347 -29.70 18.27 -66.59
C PHE A 347 -29.79 17.96 -68.08
N PHE A 348 -29.34 16.78 -68.52
CA PHE A 348 -29.46 16.36 -69.91
C PHE A 348 -30.90 16.03 -70.32
N GLY A 349 -31.70 15.47 -69.41
CA GLY A 349 -33.12 15.22 -69.59
C GLY A 349 -33.90 16.53 -69.74
N TRP A 350 -33.64 17.51 -68.86
CA TRP A 350 -34.19 18.86 -68.96
C TRP A 350 -33.74 19.56 -70.24
N GLY A 351 -32.46 19.49 -70.58
CA GLY A 351 -31.90 20.07 -71.80
C GLY A 351 -32.51 19.46 -73.06
N SER A 352 -32.67 18.14 -73.12
CA SER A 352 -33.26 17.44 -74.27
C SER A 352 -34.77 17.64 -74.36
N PHE A 353 -35.48 17.69 -73.21
CA PHE A 353 -36.90 18.01 -73.15
C PHE A 353 -37.15 19.46 -73.55
N HIS A 354 -36.30 20.41 -73.15
CA HIS A 354 -36.38 21.80 -73.58
C HIS A 354 -36.05 21.95 -75.08
N ARG A 355 -35.06 21.22 -75.60
CA ARG A 355 -34.73 21.21 -77.04
C ARG A 355 -35.83 20.56 -77.89
N THR A 356 -36.51 19.55 -77.35
CA THR A 356 -37.66 18.90 -78.00
C THR A 356 -38.93 19.74 -77.84
N SER A 357 -39.08 20.48 -76.75
CA SER A 357 -40.13 21.48 -76.54
C SER A 357 -40.00 22.65 -77.53
N GLU A 358 -38.77 23.12 -77.80
CA GLU A 358 -38.53 24.11 -78.85
C GLU A 358 -38.73 23.55 -80.26
N ARG A 359 -38.33 22.29 -80.55
CA ARG A 359 -38.70 21.65 -81.84
C ARG A 359 -40.22 21.45 -81.99
N ARG A 360 -40.94 21.10 -80.92
CA ARG A 360 -42.41 20.99 -80.94
C ARG A 360 -43.14 22.34 -80.94
N ARG A 361 -42.47 23.46 -80.63
CA ARG A 361 -43.03 24.81 -80.77
C ARG A 361 -42.67 25.51 -82.09
N VAL A 362 -41.80 24.93 -82.93
CA VAL A 362 -41.41 25.49 -84.24
C VAL A 362 -41.95 24.67 -85.43
N GLU A 363 -42.49 23.47 -85.21
CA GLU A 363 -43.20 22.67 -86.23
C GLU A 363 -44.73 22.90 -86.20
N SER A 364 -45.13 24.16 -86.03
CA SER A 364 -46.48 24.66 -86.30
C SER A 364 -46.36 25.97 -87.10
N SER A 365 -45.69 25.88 -88.24
CA SER A 365 -45.72 26.90 -89.29
C SER A 365 -45.27 26.28 -90.62
N LYS A 366 -46.26 25.81 -91.40
CA LYS A 366 -46.33 25.84 -92.87
C LYS A 366 -47.63 25.17 -93.34
N GLU A 367 -48.47 25.95 -93.98
CA GLU A 367 -49.67 25.54 -94.72
C GLU A 367 -49.37 24.48 -95.80
N PRO A 368 -50.42 23.78 -96.27
CA PRO A 368 -50.78 23.93 -97.67
C PRO A 368 -52.24 24.39 -97.86
N LEU A 369 -52.38 25.39 -98.73
CA LEU A 369 -53.61 25.77 -99.41
C LEU A 369 -54.05 24.66 -100.39
N LEU A 370 -55.30 24.18 -100.29
CA LEU A 370 -56.25 24.20 -101.42
C LEU A 370 -57.69 23.89 -100.97
N ASN A 371 -58.58 24.75 -101.48
CA ASN A 371 -60.04 24.84 -101.36
C ASN A 371 -60.86 23.53 -101.33
N VAL A 372 -62.01 23.55 -100.63
CA VAL A 372 -63.39 23.43 -101.19
C VAL A 372 -64.44 23.53 -100.05
N ILE A 373 -65.22 24.61 -100.09
CA ILE A 373 -66.68 24.82 -99.88
C ILE A 373 -67.41 24.38 -98.57
N HIS A 374 -68.20 25.35 -98.06
CA HIS A 374 -69.37 25.35 -97.15
C HIS A 374 -69.12 25.17 -95.64
N ASP A 375 -69.82 25.82 -94.72
CA ASP A 375 -70.80 26.94 -94.69
C ASP A 375 -71.03 27.23 -93.18
N ASP A 376 -71.21 28.51 -92.84
CA ASP A 376 -71.85 29.12 -91.66
C ASP A 376 -71.56 28.73 -90.18
N GLY A 377 -71.41 29.78 -89.34
CA GLY A 377 -72.04 29.78 -88.00
C GLY A 377 -71.26 30.25 -86.75
N ILE A 378 -70.97 31.56 -86.63
CA ILE A 378 -71.18 32.48 -85.47
C ILE A 378 -70.81 32.08 -84.00
N GLY A 379 -70.06 32.98 -83.34
CA GLY A 379 -70.25 33.43 -81.92
C GLY A 379 -69.13 33.04 -80.93
N SER A 380 -68.13 33.87 -80.60
CA SER A 380 -68.07 35.14 -79.83
C SER A 380 -67.88 35.02 -78.29
N VAL A 381 -66.86 35.73 -77.81
CA VAL A 381 -66.71 36.48 -76.53
C VAL A 381 -65.78 35.92 -75.42
N ASN A 382 -64.80 36.79 -75.14
CA ASN A 382 -63.79 36.88 -74.09
C ASN A 382 -64.31 36.92 -72.64
N LEU A 383 -63.44 36.71 -71.63
CA LEU A 383 -62.77 37.77 -70.82
C LEU A 383 -62.22 37.21 -69.47
N GLN A 384 -60.92 37.41 -69.24
CA GLN A 384 -60.28 38.06 -68.07
C GLN A 384 -60.42 37.47 -66.63
N LYS A 385 -59.30 37.38 -65.89
CA LYS A 385 -58.93 38.30 -64.77
C LYS A 385 -57.99 37.68 -63.69
N ASP A 386 -56.87 38.37 -63.42
CA ASP A 386 -56.10 38.68 -62.17
C ASP A 386 -55.75 37.59 -61.11
N GLU A 387 -54.81 37.74 -60.17
CA GLU A 387 -53.60 38.56 -59.90
C GLU A 387 -53.05 38.07 -58.52
N SER A 388 -51.71 38.06 -58.38
CA SER A 388 -50.80 38.14 -57.21
C SER A 388 -51.08 37.48 -55.83
N VAL A 389 -49.98 37.03 -55.16
CA VAL A 389 -49.42 37.62 -53.92
C VAL A 389 -48.12 36.91 -53.51
N VAL A 390 -47.15 37.70 -53.04
CA VAL A 390 -45.80 37.37 -52.56
C VAL A 390 -45.74 37.41 -51.03
N THR A 391 -44.91 36.59 -50.38
CA THR A 391 -44.20 37.01 -49.15
C THR A 391 -42.91 36.20 -48.92
N LYS A 392 -41.90 36.90 -48.40
CA LYS A 392 -40.48 36.54 -48.24
C LYS A 392 -40.14 36.73 -46.76
N TRP A 393 -39.25 35.91 -46.18
CA TRP A 393 -38.46 36.29 -45.00
C TRP A 393 -37.11 35.54 -44.98
N ASN A 394 -36.06 36.29 -44.63
CA ASN A 394 -34.65 35.91 -44.47
C ASN A 394 -34.22 36.33 -43.05
N GLY A 395 -33.24 35.64 -42.43
CA GLY A 395 -32.56 36.14 -41.22
C GLY A 395 -31.53 35.16 -40.64
N SER A 396 -30.36 35.69 -40.29
CA SER A 396 -29.02 35.09 -40.09
C SER A 396 -28.57 34.85 -38.62
N LEU A 397 -27.54 33.96 -38.44
CA LEU A 397 -26.38 33.80 -37.47
C LEU A 397 -26.15 34.84 -36.32
N PRO A 398 -25.23 34.67 -35.31
CA PRO A 398 -24.23 33.61 -34.96
C PRO A 398 -23.99 33.26 -33.45
N THR A 399 -22.97 32.40 -33.22
CA THR A 399 -22.19 31.89 -32.05
C THR A 399 -21.99 32.70 -30.75
N LEU A 400 -21.95 32.03 -29.57
CA LEU A 400 -20.81 31.85 -28.62
C LEU A 400 -21.27 31.25 -27.26
N ASP A 401 -20.68 30.14 -26.84
CA ASP A 401 -20.04 29.83 -25.52
C ASP A 401 -19.74 28.33 -25.37
#